data_AF-A0A367GR54-F1
#
_entry.id   AF-A0A367GR54-F1
#
_cell.length_a   1.000
_cell.length_b   1.000
_cell.length_c   1.000
_cell.angle_alpha   90.00
_cell.angle_beta   90.00
_cell.angle_gamma   90.00
#
_symmetry.space_group_name_H-M   'P 1'
#
loop_
_entity.id
_entity.type
_entity.pdbx_description
1 polymer ?
#
loop_
_entity_poly.entity_id
_entity_poly.type
_entity_poly.pdbx_seq_one_letter_code
_entity_poly.pdbx_strand_id
1 'polypeptide(L)'
;MAKLTLSIEPKIIERAKQYAKDHHTSLSKLIQKYLQDVAEQKKISSPQEKLEDLPDWLKDIIPVTTPTPDFDHRAEYGKHLEDKYGI
;
A
#
# COMPACT_ATOMS: atom_id res chain seq x y z
N MET A 1 1.21 -17.48 23.52
CA MET A 1 0.06 -17.72 22.62
C MET A 1 -1.19 -17.15 23.26
N ALA A 2 -1.94 -16.32 22.54
CA ALA A 2 -3.26 -15.86 22.97
C ALA A 2 -4.33 -16.57 22.14
N LYS A 3 -5.48 -16.89 22.74
CA LYS A 3 -6.60 -17.57 22.07
C LYS A 3 -7.79 -16.62 22.00
N LEU A 4 -8.32 -16.42 20.80
CA LEU A 4 -9.51 -15.62 20.55
C LEU A 4 -10.67 -16.55 20.17
N THR A 5 -11.83 -16.35 20.80
CA THR A 5 -13.07 -17.04 20.45
C THR A 5 -14.08 -15.99 20.03
N LEU A 6 -14.65 -16.13 18.83
CA LEU A 6 -15.61 -15.19 18.27
C LEU A 6 -16.94 -15.92 18.02
N SER A 7 -18.05 -15.31 18.45
CA SER A 7 -19.39 -15.78 18.09
C SER A 7 -19.79 -15.12 16.77
N ILE A 8 -20.12 -15.93 15.77
CA ILE A 8 -20.44 -15.49 14.41
C ILE A 8 -21.60 -16.34 13.89
N GLU A 9 -22.44 -15.75 13.05
CA GLU A 9 -23.53 -16.48 12.40
C GLU A 9 -23.01 -17.64 11.54
N PRO A 10 -23.69 -18.81 11.54
CA PRO A 10 -23.28 -19.99 10.76
C PRO A 10 -23.09 -19.71 9.27
N LYS A 11 -23.97 -18.90 8.67
CA LYS A 11 -23.89 -18.55 7.23
C LYS A 11 -22.65 -17.73 6.90
N ILE A 12 -22.18 -16.90 7.84
CA ILE A 12 -21.01 -16.05 7.64
C ILE A 12 -19.74 -16.91 7.73
N ILE A 13 -19.67 -17.84 8.70
CA ILE A 13 -18.48 -18.68 8.86
C ILE A 13 -18.28 -19.63 7.68
N GLU A 14 -19.36 -20.10 7.03
CA GLU A 14 -19.27 -20.91 5.81
C GLU A 14 -18.68 -20.09 4.65
N ARG A 15 -19.22 -18.91 4.39
CA ARG A 15 -18.71 -18.01 3.34
C ARG A 15 -17.24 -17.66 3.56
N ALA A 16 -16.87 -17.37 4.81
CA ALA A 16 -15.50 -17.02 5.17
C ALA A 16 -14.53 -18.21 5.00
N LYS A 17 -14.96 -19.44 5.33
CA LYS A 17 -14.19 -20.67 5.07
C LYS A 17 -14.01 -20.92 3.58
N GLN A 18 -15.05 -20.70 2.79
CA GLN A 18 -14.99 -20.88 1.34
C GLN A 18 -14.02 -19.90 0.71
N TYR A 19 -14.12 -18.61 1.08
CA TYR A 19 -13.15 -17.59 0.67
C TYR A 19 -11.71 -17.98 1.06
N ALA A 20 -11.48 -18.44 2.30
CA ALA A 20 -10.15 -18.88 2.72
C ALA A 20 -9.60 -20.01 1.83
N LYS A 21 -10.45 -20.98 1.49
CA LYS A 21 -10.09 -22.11 0.62
C LYS A 21 -9.74 -21.66 -0.80
N ASP A 22 -10.56 -20.78 -1.38
CA ASP A 22 -10.37 -20.25 -2.73
C ASP A 22 -9.07 -19.43 -2.84
N HIS A 23 -8.65 -18.81 -1.72
CA HIS A 23 -7.40 -18.06 -1.60
C HIS A 23 -6.23 -18.89 -1.01
N HIS A 24 -6.35 -20.23 -0.98
CA HIS A 24 -5.32 -21.15 -0.48
C HIS A 24 -4.75 -20.79 0.90
N THR A 25 -5.61 -20.33 1.81
CA THR A 25 -5.24 -19.87 3.15
C THR A 25 -6.19 -20.40 4.22
N SER A 26 -5.88 -20.15 5.49
CA SER A 26 -6.75 -20.51 6.61
C SER A 26 -7.53 -19.30 7.12
N LEU A 27 -8.73 -19.55 7.65
CA LEU A 27 -9.55 -18.51 8.28
C LEU A 27 -8.81 -17.84 9.44
N SER A 28 -8.07 -18.61 10.24
CA SER A 28 -7.24 -18.08 11.33
C SER A 28 -6.16 -17.13 10.84
N LYS A 29 -5.47 -17.49 9.74
CA LYS A 29 -4.43 -16.65 9.13
C LYS A 29 -5.00 -15.36 8.55
N LEU A 30 -6.18 -15.43 7.92
CA LEU A 30 -6.89 -14.24 7.42
C LEU A 30 -7.25 -13.27 8.54
N ILE A 31 -7.88 -13.77 9.61
CA ILE A 31 -8.27 -12.93 10.75
C ILE A 31 -7.04 -12.35 11.46
N GLN A 32 -5.99 -13.16 11.63
CA GLN A 32 -4.75 -12.68 12.23
C GLN A 32 -4.14 -11.54 11.40
N LYS A 33 -4.06 -11.69 10.08
CA LYS A 33 -3.56 -10.64 9.20
C LYS A 33 -4.43 -9.38 9.30
N TYR A 34 -5.75 -9.52 9.25
CA TYR A 34 -6.65 -8.37 9.39
C TYR A 34 -6.46 -7.62 10.71
N LEU A 35 -6.36 -8.33 11.83
CA LEU A 35 -6.13 -7.71 13.13
C LEU A 35 -4.76 -7.01 13.21
N GLN A 36 -3.74 -7.57 12.57
CA GLN A 36 -2.44 -6.95 12.44
C GLN A 36 -2.51 -5.65 11.62
N ASP A 37 -3.10 -5.71 10.42
CA ASP A 37 -3.26 -4.56 9.53
C ASP A 37 -4.03 -3.42 10.23
N VAL A 38 -5.11 -3.75 10.98
CA VAL A 38 -5.90 -2.76 11.74
C VAL A 38 -5.09 -2.14 12.89
N ALA A 39 -4.27 -2.93 13.58
CA ALA A 39 -3.42 -2.44 14.66
C ALA A 39 -2.28 -1.55 14.13
N GLU A 40 -1.75 -1.88 12.96
CA GLU A 40 -0.67 -1.14 12.29
C GLU A 40 -1.17 0.16 11.64
N GLN A 41 -2.38 0.17 11.06
CA GLN A 41 -3.00 1.41 10.57
C GLN A 41 -3.16 2.48 11.65
N LYS A 42 -3.32 2.07 12.92
CA LYS A 42 -3.36 3.01 14.05
C LYS A 42 -1.98 3.59 14.41
N LYS A 43 -0.89 2.90 14.05
CA LYS A 43 0.49 3.41 14.22
C LYS A 43 0.88 4.38 13.11
N ILE A 44 0.40 4.15 11.89
CA ILE A 44 0.69 4.98 10.70
C ILE A 44 -0.18 6.25 10.73
N SER A 45 0.05 7.12 11.72
CA SER A 45 -0.48 8.49 11.70
C SER A 45 0.46 9.46 10.95
N SER A 46 1.54 8.94 10.37
CA SER A 46 2.56 9.72 9.66
C SER A 46 2.66 9.22 8.21
N PRO A 47 2.42 10.07 7.19
CA PRO A 47 2.63 9.71 5.78
C PRO A 47 4.05 9.24 5.44
N GLN A 48 5.03 9.54 6.32
CA GLN A 48 6.45 9.28 6.12
C GLN A 48 6.84 7.80 6.29
N GLU A 49 6.14 7.04 7.14
CA GLU A 49 6.50 5.63 7.41
C GLU A 49 6.17 4.67 6.26
N LYS A 50 5.27 5.05 5.34
CA LYS A 50 4.87 4.19 4.21
C LYS A 50 5.95 4.05 3.12
N LEU A 51 6.96 4.93 3.12
CA LEU A 51 8.00 4.93 2.09
C LEU A 51 9.20 4.05 2.47
N GLU A 52 9.44 3.84 3.76
CA GLU A 52 10.60 3.10 4.27
C GLU A 52 10.49 1.59 4.04
N ASP A 53 9.27 1.05 4.01
CA ASP A 53 8.97 -0.39 3.90
C ASP A 53 8.90 -0.90 2.45
N LEU A 54 9.20 -0.05 1.47
CA LEU A 54 9.22 -0.44 0.06
C LEU A 54 10.58 -1.05 -0.29
N PRO A 55 10.60 -2.13 -1.10
CA PRO A 55 11.86 -2.68 -1.58
C PRO A 55 12.58 -1.64 -2.45
N ASP A 56 13.91 -1.61 -2.39
CA ASP A 56 14.71 -0.49 -2.94
C ASP A 56 14.43 -0.21 -4.43
N TRP A 57 14.19 -1.26 -5.22
CA TRP A 57 13.83 -1.14 -6.64
C TRP A 57 12.52 -0.38 -6.90
N LEU A 58 11.62 -0.33 -5.92
CA LEU A 58 10.33 0.33 -6.02
C LEU A 58 10.41 1.79 -5.57
N LYS A 59 11.36 2.14 -4.69
CA LYS A 59 11.62 3.54 -4.28
C LYS A 59 11.99 4.42 -5.48
N ASP A 60 12.72 3.86 -6.44
CA ASP A 60 13.14 4.54 -7.67
C ASP A 60 12.02 4.76 -8.69
N ILE A 61 10.90 4.04 -8.55
CA ILE A 61 9.76 4.08 -9.49
C ILE A 61 8.64 4.99 -8.96
N ILE A 62 8.67 5.34 -7.68
CA ILE A 62 7.65 6.23 -7.10
C ILE A 62 7.81 7.60 -7.75
N PRO A 63 6.82 8.06 -8.52
CA PRO A 63 6.83 9.41 -9.01
C PRO A 63 6.85 10.29 -7.76
N VAL A 64 7.87 11.13 -7.64
CA VAL A 64 8.00 12.12 -6.58
C VAL A 64 6.71 12.94 -6.56
N THR A 65 5.77 12.59 -5.69
CA THR A 65 4.47 13.27 -5.56
C THR A 65 4.58 14.56 -4.77
N THR A 66 5.78 14.89 -4.26
CA THR A 66 6.07 16.23 -3.77
C THR A 66 6.34 17.10 -5.00
N PRO A 67 5.44 18.03 -5.39
CA PRO A 67 5.83 19.05 -6.35
C PRO A 67 7.07 19.73 -5.80
N THR A 68 8.19 19.61 -6.51
CA THR A 68 9.39 20.41 -6.27
C THR A 68 8.94 21.87 -6.30
N PRO A 69 9.05 22.60 -5.18
CA PRO A 69 8.43 23.93 -5.05
C PRO A 69 8.87 24.91 -6.15
N ASP A 70 10.06 24.68 -6.72
CA ASP A 70 10.72 25.52 -7.71
C ASP A 70 10.86 24.88 -9.11
N PHE A 71 10.12 23.80 -9.41
CA PHE A 71 10.19 23.21 -10.75
C PHE A 71 9.32 23.99 -11.74
N ASP A 72 9.95 24.92 -12.45
CA ASP A 72 9.30 25.65 -13.54
C ASP A 72 9.15 24.76 -14.77
N HIS A 73 8.01 24.07 -14.84
CA HIS A 73 7.62 23.21 -15.96
C HIS A 73 7.73 23.90 -17.33
N ARG A 74 7.60 25.24 -17.41
CA ARG A 74 7.69 25.96 -18.69
C ARG A 74 9.14 26.08 -19.16
N ALA A 75 10.05 26.39 -18.25
CA ALA A 75 11.47 26.53 -18.56
C ALA A 75 12.10 25.21 -19.00
N GLU A 76 11.75 24.12 -18.30
CA GLU A 76 12.17 22.75 -18.64
C GLU A 76 11.62 22.29 -20.00
N TYR A 77 10.34 22.57 -20.26
CA TYR A 77 9.73 22.24 -21.55
C TYR A 77 10.36 23.02 -22.70
N GLY A 78 10.68 24.30 -22.48
CA GLY A 78 11.44 25.12 -23.42
C GLY A 78 12.76 24.46 -23.78
N LYS A 79 13.62 24.20 -22.77
CA LYS A 79 14.91 23.52 -22.97
C LYS A 79 14.80 22.19 -23.71
N HIS A 80 13.79 21.38 -23.40
CA HIS A 80 13.59 20.12 -24.10
C HIS A 80 13.29 20.31 -25.59
N LEU A 81 12.55 21.36 -25.96
CA LEU A 81 12.30 21.71 -27.36
C LEU A 81 13.55 22.27 -28.03
N GLU A 82 14.37 23.07 -27.33
CA GLU A 82 15.65 23.55 -27.86
C GLU A 82 16.62 22.38 -28.10
N ASP A 83 16.77 21.46 -27.14
CA ASP A 83 17.66 20.31 -27.26
C ASP A 83 17.21 19.33 -28.35
N LYS A 84 15.89 19.14 -28.52
CA LYS A 84 15.34 18.17 -29.46
C LYS A 84 15.16 18.71 -30.88
N TYR A 85 14.82 19.99 -31.00
CA TYR A 85 14.45 20.61 -32.28
C TYR A 85 15.34 21.79 -32.66
N GLY A 86 16.27 22.23 -31.79
CA GLY A 86 17.24 23.28 -32.08
C GLY A 86 16.63 24.67 -32.29
N ILE A 87 15.46 24.94 -31.71
CA ILE A 87 14.76 26.24 -31.79
C ILE A 87 15.15 27.08 -30.59
#